data_AF-A0A7C4SE58-F1
#
_entry.id   AF-A0A7C4SE58-F1
#
_cell.length_a   1.000
_cell.length_b   1.000
_cell.length_c   1.000
_cell.angle_alpha   90.00
_cell.angle_beta   90.00
_cell.angle_gamma   90.00
#
_symmetry.space_group_name_H-M   'P 1'
#
loop_
_entity.id
_entity.type
_entity.pdbx_description
1 polymer ?
#
loop_
_entity_poly.entity_id
_entity_poly.type
_entity_poly.pdbx_seq_one_letter_code
_entity_poly.pdbx_strand_id
1 'polypeptide(L)'
;GHGGISGDPKILNEMISSRYSAGSVNSARFDGNSELNRLLEEQIRAMDPEKRRALVFKIQEVYAEELPAISLYYPDSMAAYNPKKGVTWYYTRGGISKGVPIPQNKMSLIR
;
A
#
# COMPACT_ATOMS: atom_id res chain seq x y z
N GLY A 1 4.93 -6.59 5.84
CA GLY A 1 4.33 -5.25 5.98
C GLY A 1 3.12 -5.12 5.07
N HIS A 2 2.12 -4.33 5.47
CA HIS A 2 1.03 -3.92 4.59
C HIS A 2 1.47 -2.63 3.89
N GLY A 3 1.45 -2.60 2.57
CA GLY A 3 1.90 -1.43 1.79
C GLY A 3 2.34 -1.79 0.37
N GLY A 4 2.01 -0.92 -0.58
CA GLY A 4 2.53 -0.97 -1.95
C GLY A 4 4.03 -0.70 -2.00
N ILE A 5 4.65 -1.05 -3.12
CA ILE A 5 6.07 -0.71 -3.38
C ILE A 5 6.20 0.82 -3.35
N SER A 6 7.16 1.36 -2.59
CA SER A 6 7.43 2.80 -2.50
C SER A 6 6.26 3.68 -2.07
N GLY A 7 5.22 3.10 -1.45
CA GLY A 7 4.01 3.84 -1.10
C GLY A 7 3.11 4.16 -2.30
N ASP A 8 3.26 3.45 -3.42
CA ASP A 8 2.45 3.68 -4.62
C ASP A 8 0.96 3.34 -4.38
N PRO A 9 0.02 4.21 -4.81
CA PRO A 9 -1.41 4.03 -4.59
C PRO A 9 -2.04 2.85 -5.36
N LYS A 10 -1.30 2.17 -6.26
CA LYS A 10 -1.69 0.88 -6.88
C LYS A 10 -2.09 -0.18 -5.86
N ILE A 11 -1.65 -0.06 -4.61
CA ILE A 11 -2.13 -0.93 -3.52
C ILE A 11 -3.66 -0.91 -3.39
N LEU A 12 -4.33 0.20 -3.72
CA LEU A 12 -5.79 0.29 -3.72
C LEU A 12 -6.42 -0.72 -4.67
N ASN A 13 -5.87 -0.90 -5.88
CA ASN A 13 -6.36 -1.91 -6.82
C ASN A 13 -6.29 -3.31 -6.22
N GLU A 14 -5.17 -3.64 -5.57
CA GLU A 14 -4.92 -4.96 -4.98
C GLU A 14 -5.84 -5.23 -3.78
N MET A 15 -6.14 -4.22 -2.98
CA MET A 15 -6.99 -4.34 -1.79
C MET A 15 -8.49 -4.28 -2.12
N ILE A 16 -8.88 -3.63 -3.22
CA ILE A 16 -10.29 -3.41 -3.57
C ILE A 16 -10.77 -4.44 -4.60
N SER A 17 -10.16 -4.50 -5.79
CA SER A 17 -10.69 -5.25 -6.92
C SER A 17 -10.30 -6.73 -6.90
N SER A 18 -11.24 -7.61 -7.27
CA SER A 18 -10.94 -9.05 -7.38
C SER A 18 -9.87 -9.33 -8.44
N ARG A 19 -9.85 -8.54 -9.54
CA ARG A 19 -8.92 -8.68 -10.67
C ARG A 19 -7.45 -8.53 -10.25
N TYR A 20 -7.17 -7.63 -9.31
CA TYR A 20 -5.82 -7.32 -8.85
C TYR A 20 -5.47 -7.99 -7.52
N SER A 21 -6.45 -8.64 -6.87
CA SER A 21 -6.27 -9.30 -5.58
C SER A 21 -5.23 -10.42 -5.60
N ALA A 22 -5.01 -11.06 -6.76
CA ALA A 22 -4.15 -12.23 -6.93
C ALA A 22 -4.41 -13.33 -5.87
N GLY A 23 -5.67 -13.50 -5.46
CA GLY A 23 -6.07 -14.47 -4.43
C GLY A 23 -5.77 -14.04 -2.99
N SER A 24 -5.30 -12.82 -2.76
CA SER A 24 -4.99 -12.30 -1.42
C SER A 24 -6.21 -12.34 -0.50
N VAL A 25 -6.05 -12.95 0.67
CA VAL A 25 -7.08 -12.96 1.72
C VAL A 25 -7.39 -11.57 2.29
N ASN A 26 -6.52 -10.58 2.07
CA ASN A 26 -6.67 -9.22 2.56
C ASN A 26 -7.50 -8.33 1.62
N SER A 27 -7.84 -8.81 0.42
CA SER A 27 -8.62 -8.04 -0.54
C SER A 27 -10.12 -8.13 -0.22
N ALA A 28 -10.82 -6.99 -0.29
CA ALA A 28 -12.27 -6.93 -0.23
C ALA A 28 -12.93 -7.65 -1.41
N ARG A 29 -12.22 -7.81 -2.54
CA ARG A 29 -12.74 -8.40 -3.79
C ARG A 29 -14.07 -7.77 -4.22
N PHE A 30 -14.12 -6.45 -4.15
CA PHE A 30 -15.29 -5.66 -4.47
C PHE A 30 -15.17 -5.10 -5.89
N ASP A 31 -16.06 -5.55 -6.77
CA ASP A 31 -16.18 -5.03 -8.14
C ASP A 31 -17.59 -4.47 -8.41
N GLY A 32 -18.40 -4.24 -7.38
CA GLY A 32 -19.82 -3.87 -7.48
C GLY A 32 -20.08 -2.47 -8.03
N ASN A 33 -19.11 -1.55 -7.93
CA ASN A 33 -19.23 -0.18 -8.43
C ASN A 33 -18.37 0.04 -9.69
N SER A 34 -19.02 0.30 -10.82
CA SER A 34 -18.36 0.44 -12.12
C SER A 34 -17.53 1.73 -12.24
N GLU A 35 -17.91 2.81 -11.56
CA GLU A 35 -17.14 4.05 -11.49
C GLU A 35 -15.82 3.82 -10.73
N LEU A 36 -15.89 3.18 -9.56
CA LEU A 36 -14.72 2.83 -8.77
C LEU A 36 -13.75 1.96 -9.58
N ASN A 37 -14.26 0.93 -10.26
CA ASN A 37 -13.45 0.08 -11.12
C ASN A 37 -12.77 0.86 -12.25
N ARG A 38 -13.49 1.79 -12.90
CA ARG A 38 -12.93 2.65 -13.96
C ARG A 38 -11.82 3.56 -13.41
N LEU A 39 -12.05 4.22 -12.29
CA LEU A 39 -11.07 5.11 -11.67
C LEU A 39 -9.79 4.35 -11.27
N LEU A 40 -9.95 3.14 -10.69
CA LEU A 40 -8.85 2.25 -10.35
C LEU A 40 -7.99 1.88 -11.57
N GLU A 41 -8.58 1.67 -12.74
CA GLU A 41 -7.81 1.44 -13.98
C GLU A 41 -7.13 2.72 -14.49
N GLU A 42 -7.81 3.85 -14.42
CA GLU A 42 -7.30 5.13 -14.92
C GLU A 42 -6.08 5.61 -14.15
N GLN A 43 -6.06 5.46 -12.81
CA GLN A 43 -4.93 5.91 -12.01
C GLN A 43 -3.63 5.14 -12.32
N ILE A 44 -3.72 3.87 -12.74
CA ILE A 44 -2.57 3.07 -13.15
C ILE A 44 -1.97 3.60 -14.46
N ARG A 45 -2.80 4.16 -15.34
CA ARG A 45 -2.37 4.66 -16.67
C ARG A 45 -1.96 6.14 -16.64
N ALA A 46 -2.26 6.85 -15.56
CA ALA A 46 -1.98 8.27 -15.43
C ALA A 46 -0.48 8.51 -15.15
N MET A 47 0.21 9.11 -16.12
CA MET A 47 1.63 9.48 -16.00
C MET A 47 1.86 10.86 -15.37
N ASP A 48 0.87 11.76 -15.50
CA ASP A 48 0.91 13.07 -14.86
C ASP A 48 0.62 12.94 -13.35
N PRO A 49 1.53 13.39 -12.45
CA PRO A 49 1.38 13.19 -11.02
C PRO A 49 0.15 13.88 -10.43
N GLU A 50 -0.19 15.09 -10.90
CA GLU A 50 -1.32 15.86 -10.38
C GLU A 50 -2.65 15.23 -10.78
N LYS A 51 -2.76 14.80 -12.04
CA LYS A 51 -3.90 14.01 -12.53
C LYS A 51 -4.04 12.70 -11.77
N ARG A 52 -2.94 11.97 -11.56
CA ARG A 52 -2.97 10.71 -10.80
C ARG A 52 -3.41 10.93 -9.36
N ARG A 53 -2.94 12.01 -8.72
CA ARG A 53 -3.36 12.42 -7.37
C ARG A 53 -4.87 12.68 -7.29
N ALA A 54 -5.42 13.46 -8.23
CA ALA A 54 -6.85 13.73 -8.29
C ALA A 54 -7.69 12.45 -8.47
N LEU A 55 -7.26 11.52 -9.33
CA LEU A 55 -7.90 10.21 -9.49
C LEU A 55 -7.89 9.41 -8.19
N VAL A 56 -6.75 9.37 -7.49
CA VAL A 56 -6.63 8.65 -6.20
C VAL A 56 -7.54 9.23 -5.13
N PHE A 57 -7.68 10.55 -5.06
CA PHE A 57 -8.64 11.18 -4.13
C PHE A 57 -10.08 10.80 -4.49
N LYS A 58 -10.43 10.81 -5.78
CA LYS A 58 -11.78 10.38 -6.18
C LYS A 58 -12.05 8.91 -5.89
N ILE A 59 -11.07 8.04 -6.05
CA ILE A 59 -11.16 6.63 -5.64
C ILE A 59 -11.46 6.51 -4.15
N GLN A 60 -10.77 7.29 -3.32
CA GLN A 60 -10.98 7.25 -1.86
C GLN A 60 -12.37 7.77 -1.45
N GLU A 61 -12.88 8.81 -2.13
CA GLU A 61 -14.25 9.29 -1.93
C GLU A 61 -15.29 8.20 -2.24
N VAL A 62 -15.26 7.64 -3.45
CA VAL A 62 -16.22 6.61 -3.87
C VAL A 62 -16.08 5.34 -3.02
N TYR A 63 -14.86 4.96 -2.67
CA TYR A 63 -14.62 3.83 -1.75
C TYR A 63 -15.24 4.07 -0.37
N ALA A 64 -15.19 5.30 0.15
CA ALA A 64 -15.78 5.64 1.44
C ALA A 64 -17.31 5.61 1.40
N GLU A 65 -17.92 5.97 0.26
CA GLU A 65 -19.36 5.90 0.04
C GLU A 65 -19.86 4.45 -0.09
N GLU A 66 -19.14 3.62 -0.85
CA GLU A 66 -19.48 2.19 -1.08
C GLU A 66 -19.15 1.29 0.12
N LEU A 67 -18.22 1.73 0.98
CA LEU A 67 -17.70 1.01 2.15
C LEU A 67 -17.37 -0.49 1.90
N PRO A 68 -16.55 -0.86 0.90
CA PRO A 68 -16.18 -2.28 0.68
C PRO A 68 -15.44 -2.91 1.86
N ALA A 69 -14.68 -2.09 2.59
CA ALA A 69 -14.16 -2.42 3.92
C ALA A 69 -14.04 -1.13 4.75
N ILE A 70 -14.10 -1.27 6.07
CA ILE A 70 -14.00 -0.15 7.01
C ILE A 70 -12.57 -0.01 7.54
N SER A 71 -11.98 1.19 7.41
CA SER A 71 -10.68 1.50 8.03
C SER A 71 -10.87 1.74 9.52
N LEU A 72 -10.29 0.87 10.35
CA LEU A 72 -10.42 0.96 11.82
C LEU A 72 -9.35 1.84 12.46
N TYR A 73 -8.09 1.68 12.05
CA TYR A 73 -6.94 2.43 12.57
C TYR A 73 -5.70 2.24 11.69
N TYR A 74 -4.68 3.06 11.90
CA TYR A 74 -3.36 2.93 11.27
C TYR A 74 -2.33 2.53 12.34
N PRO A 75 -1.80 1.28 12.34
CA PRO A 75 -0.87 0.83 13.37
C PRO A 75 0.53 1.40 13.20
N ASP A 76 1.16 1.75 14.33
CA ASP A 76 2.61 1.85 14.40
C ASP A 76 3.24 0.46 14.45
N SER A 77 4.21 0.20 13.59
CA SER A 77 4.98 -1.04 13.61
C SER A 77 6.32 -0.82 14.32
N MET A 78 6.57 -1.58 15.38
CA MET A 78 7.78 -1.48 16.19
C MET A 78 8.55 -2.80 16.21
N ALA A 79 9.86 -2.73 16.40
CA ALA A 79 10.69 -3.90 16.62
C ALA A 79 11.79 -3.61 17.66
N ALA A 80 12.07 -4.58 18.52
CA ALA A 80 13.15 -4.52 19.49
C ALA A 80 14.40 -5.25 18.98
N TYR A 81 15.59 -4.81 19.40
CA TYR A 81 16.85 -5.49 19.10
C TYR A 81 17.85 -5.36 20.26
N ASN A 82 18.89 -6.20 20.26
CA ASN A 82 19.97 -6.13 21.25
C ASN A 82 21.08 -5.16 20.80
N PRO A 83 21.30 -4.01 21.47
CA PRO A 83 22.33 -3.05 21.08
C PRO A 83 23.76 -3.59 21.22
N LYS A 84 23.99 -4.61 22.07
CA LYS A 84 25.32 -5.25 22.24
C LYS A 84 25.80 -5.98 20.98
N LYS A 85 24.92 -6.20 19.99
CA LYS A 85 25.29 -6.75 18.68
C LYS A 85 25.97 -5.74 17.76
N GLY A 86 25.99 -4.45 18.11
CA GLY A 86 26.68 -3.41 17.33
C GLY A 86 26.09 -3.17 15.94
N VAL A 87 24.82 -3.55 15.70
CA VAL A 87 24.12 -3.32 14.45
C VAL A 87 23.40 -1.98 14.51
N THR A 88 23.70 -1.11 13.55
CA THR A 88 22.99 0.17 13.36
C THR A 88 21.84 -0.06 12.39
N TRP A 89 20.67 -0.38 12.94
CA TRP A 89 19.44 -0.51 12.15
C TRP A 89 18.97 0.87 11.67
N TYR A 90 18.48 0.94 10.43
CA TYR A 90 17.87 2.14 9.90
C TYR A 90 16.66 1.80 9.02
N TYR A 91 15.70 2.72 9.02
CA TYR A 91 14.48 2.61 8.21
C TYR A 91 14.76 3.04 6.76
N THR A 92 14.28 2.25 5.81
CA THR A 92 14.33 2.62 4.38
C THR A 92 12.98 3.16 3.97
N ARG A 93 12.92 4.48 3.79
CA ARG A 93 11.71 5.16 3.31
C ARG A 93 11.30 4.59 1.96
N GLY A 94 10.02 4.27 1.81
CA GLY A 94 9.47 3.64 0.59
C GLY A 94 9.76 2.14 0.47
N GLY A 95 10.74 1.62 1.21
CA GLY A 95 11.08 0.21 1.15
C GLY A 95 11.78 -0.19 -0.15
N ILE A 96 12.12 -1.48 -0.26
CA ILE A 96 12.78 -2.06 -1.44
C ILE A 96 11.83 -2.98 -2.21
N SER A 97 10.78 -3.48 -1.55
CA SER A 97 9.77 -4.35 -2.16
C SER A 97 8.45 -4.34 -1.36
N LYS A 98 7.42 -4.97 -1.92
CA LYS A 98 6.10 -5.09 -1.29
C LYS A 98 6.22 -5.75 0.08
N GLY A 99 5.69 -5.09 1.09
CA GLY A 99 5.76 -5.53 2.48
C GLY A 99 7.13 -5.38 3.17
N VAL A 100 8.09 -4.71 2.52
CA VAL A 100 9.42 -4.38 3.04
C VAL A 100 9.60 -2.86 3.06
N PRO A 101 8.87 -2.15 3.92
CA PRO A 101 9.51 -1.14 4.74
C PRO A 101 9.43 -1.60 6.21
N ILE A 102 10.11 -2.71 6.51
CA ILE A 102 10.27 -3.19 7.88
C ILE A 102 11.37 -2.36 8.58
N PRO A 103 11.33 -2.22 9.92
CA PRO A 103 12.37 -1.50 10.66
C PRO A 103 13.76 -2.11 10.50
N GLN A 104 13.87 -3.36 10.04
CA GLN A 104 15.14 -4.05 9.79
C GLN A 104 15.56 -3.97 8.32
N ASN A 105 16.42 -3.01 7.97
CA ASN A 105 17.11 -3.05 6.69
C ASN A 105 18.27 -4.05 6.72
N LYS A 106 18.25 -5.05 5.83
CA LYS A 106 19.33 -6.05 5.73
C LYS A 106 20.68 -5.45 5.32
N MET A 107 20.69 -4.29 4.66
CA MET A 107 21.92 -3.55 4.35
C MET A 107 22.70 -3.16 5.62
N SER A 108 22.04 -3.02 6.77
CA SER A 108 22.70 -2.84 8.07
C SER A 108 23.62 -4.01 8.49
N LEU A 109 23.55 -5.15 7.78
CA LEU A 109 24.33 -6.35 8.06
C LEU A 109 25.52 -6.54 7.12
N ILE A 110 25.64 -5.73 6.06
CA ILE A 110 26.73 -5.82 5.08
C ILE A 110 27.80 -4.78 5.46
N ARG A 111 29.07 -5.20 5.40
CA ARG A 111 30.25 -4.35 5.59
C ARG A 111 31.08 -4.32 4.32
#